data_AF-A0A915V1K5-F1
#
_entry.id   AF-A0A915V1K5-F1
#
_cell.length_a   1.000
_cell.length_b   1.000
_cell.length_c   1.000
_cell.angle_alpha   90.00
_cell.angle_beta   90.00
_cell.angle_gamma   90.00
#
_symmetry.space_group_name_H-M   'P 1'
#
loop_
_entity.id
_entity.type
_entity.pdbx_description
1 polymer ?
#
loop_
_entity_poly.entity_id
_entity_poly.type
_entity_poly.pdbx_seq_one_letter_code
_entity_poly.pdbx_strand_id
1 'polypeptide(L)'
;MTLIEQLIGLVFLFAAAFIGGAINAVAGGGSLIAFPALVVFGVDKIIANATNTAALWPGTIGSVWAYREDLKPLVNLLILLLAPSFVGGWLGALLLTRTPPELFGRIVPLLVLFATLIFAARDAFNRMAARSVEARRRADDGHVSPGARVWGILFQLFVATYGGYFGAGIGILMLASLSLMGLQDIHRMNALKTALAFVINGMALAFFALSGIVNWPLAILMGVGGLLGGYFGAHYAKRVNQRDLRGFVVVMGLIATAYLFTRSL
;
A
#
# COMPACT_ATOMS: atom_id res chain seq x y z
N MET A 1 -23.25 -22.88 -1.90
CA MET A 1 -22.08 -22.80 -2.79
C MET A 1 -21.62 -24.22 -3.06
N THR A 2 -21.55 -24.64 -4.31
CA THR A 2 -21.06 -25.97 -4.68
C THR A 2 -19.54 -26.06 -4.44
N LEU A 3 -18.99 -27.28 -4.28
CA LEU A 3 -17.54 -27.48 -4.13
C LEU A 3 -16.74 -26.87 -5.30
N ILE A 4 -17.31 -26.91 -6.50
CA ILE A 4 -16.72 -26.33 -7.71
C ILE A 4 -16.66 -24.80 -7.63
N GLU A 5 -17.73 -24.15 -7.18
CA GLU A 5 -17.77 -22.69 -6.98
C GLU A 5 -16.73 -22.24 -5.94
N GLN A 6 -16.55 -23.02 -4.86
CA GLN A 6 -15.50 -22.76 -3.86
C GLN A 6 -14.10 -22.83 -4.48
N LEU A 7 -13.79 -23.90 -5.21
CA LEU A 7 -12.49 -24.06 -5.85
C LEU A 7 -12.20 -22.94 -6.86
N ILE A 8 -13.19 -22.58 -7.69
CA ILE A 8 -13.06 -21.47 -8.65
C ILE A 8 -12.76 -20.16 -7.91
N GLY A 9 -13.47 -19.89 -6.81
CA GLY A 9 -13.24 -18.67 -6.03
C GLY A 9 -11.87 -18.63 -5.36
N LEU A 10 -11.33 -19.76 -4.89
CA LEU A 10 -9.97 -19.83 -4.34
C LEU A 10 -8.90 -19.58 -5.43
N VAL A 11 -9.07 -20.17 -6.62
CA VAL A 11 -8.18 -19.90 -7.76
C VAL A 11 -8.24 -18.42 -8.15
N PHE A 12 -9.43 -17.82 -8.16
CA PHE A 12 -9.62 -16.40 -8.40
C PHE A 12 -8.88 -15.53 -7.37
N LEU A 13 -9.00 -15.83 -6.08
CA LEU A 13 -8.31 -15.10 -5.01
C LEU A 13 -6.78 -15.24 -5.11
N PHE A 14 -6.30 -16.44 -5.42
CA PHE A 14 -4.88 -16.68 -5.67
C PHE A 14 -4.37 -15.85 -6.85
N ALA A 15 -5.10 -15.84 -7.97
CA ALA A 15 -4.73 -15.07 -9.16
C ALA A 15 -4.78 -13.56 -8.90
N ALA A 16 -5.80 -13.07 -8.20
CA ALA A 16 -5.89 -11.67 -7.80
C ALA A 16 -4.73 -11.25 -6.89
N ALA A 17 -4.36 -12.10 -5.94
CA ALA A 17 -3.22 -11.86 -5.06
C ALA A 17 -1.89 -11.94 -5.81
N PHE A 18 -1.74 -12.85 -6.77
CA PHE A 18 -0.59 -12.94 -7.66
C PHE A 18 -0.41 -11.65 -8.48
N ILE A 19 -1.47 -11.20 -9.15
CA ILE A 19 -1.46 -9.94 -9.90
C ILE A 19 -1.16 -8.76 -8.95
N GLY A 20 -1.81 -8.75 -7.78
CA GLY A 20 -1.57 -7.76 -6.73
C GLY A 20 -0.12 -7.72 -6.28
N GLY A 21 0.51 -8.87 -6.02
CA GLY A 21 1.91 -9.00 -5.65
C GLY A 21 2.85 -8.49 -6.74
N ALA A 22 2.58 -8.84 -8.00
CA ALA A 22 3.33 -8.34 -9.14
C ALA A 22 3.26 -6.81 -9.25
N ILE A 23 2.05 -6.23 -9.14
CA ILE A 23 1.86 -4.78 -9.12
C ILE A 23 2.56 -4.14 -7.92
N ASN A 24 2.54 -4.78 -6.75
CA ASN A 24 3.15 -4.24 -5.54
C ASN A 24 4.67 -4.15 -5.66
N ALA A 25 5.29 -5.15 -6.28
CA ALA A 25 6.73 -5.17 -6.56
C ALA A 25 7.18 -4.05 -7.51
N VAL A 26 6.31 -3.62 -8.43
CA VAL A 26 6.65 -2.64 -9.49
C VAL A 26 6.22 -1.22 -9.13
N ALA A 27 5.00 -1.06 -8.61
CA ALA A 27 4.33 0.24 -8.53
C ALA A 27 3.64 0.52 -7.19
N GLY A 28 3.46 -0.47 -6.31
CA GLY A 28 2.92 -0.27 -4.96
C GLY A 28 1.39 -0.15 -4.86
N GLY A 29 0.65 -0.86 -5.72
CA GLY A 29 -0.83 -0.79 -5.81
C GLY A 29 -1.55 -2.13 -5.62
N GLY A 30 -0.89 -3.17 -5.11
CA GLY A 30 -1.45 -4.53 -5.09
C GLY A 30 -2.80 -4.69 -4.39
N SER A 31 -3.02 -3.94 -3.31
CA SER A 31 -4.29 -3.94 -2.57
C SER A 31 -5.48 -3.47 -3.41
N LEU A 32 -5.28 -2.66 -4.45
CA LEU A 32 -6.37 -2.23 -5.36
C LEU A 32 -6.98 -3.40 -6.14
N ILE A 33 -6.29 -4.53 -6.22
CA ILE A 33 -6.76 -5.75 -6.88
C ILE A 33 -7.19 -6.78 -5.84
N ALA A 34 -6.34 -7.06 -4.86
CA ALA A 34 -6.54 -8.14 -3.90
C ALA A 34 -7.70 -7.88 -2.92
N PHE A 35 -7.89 -6.63 -2.46
CA PHE A 35 -8.99 -6.30 -1.54
C PHE A 35 -10.37 -6.43 -2.22
N PRO A 36 -10.64 -5.81 -3.38
CA PRO A 36 -11.94 -5.98 -4.05
C PRO A 36 -12.23 -7.43 -4.41
N ALA A 37 -11.22 -8.24 -4.73
CA ALA A 37 -11.39 -9.66 -5.01
C ALA A 37 -11.94 -10.43 -3.78
N LEU A 38 -11.46 -10.13 -2.58
CA LEU A 38 -12.01 -10.69 -1.33
C LEU A 38 -13.48 -10.29 -1.11
N VAL A 39 -13.82 -9.03 -1.41
CA VAL A 39 -15.21 -8.56 -1.30
C VAL A 39 -16.12 -9.24 -2.33
N VAL A 40 -15.64 -9.45 -3.55
CA VAL A 40 -16.36 -10.22 -4.60
C VAL A 40 -16.55 -11.67 -4.19
N PHE A 41 -15.57 -12.28 -3.52
CA PHE A 41 -15.67 -13.63 -2.97
C PHE A 41 -16.66 -13.72 -1.79
N GLY A 42 -17.16 -12.58 -1.28
CA GLY A 42 -18.16 -12.53 -0.22
C GLY A 42 -17.58 -12.39 1.19
N VAL A 43 -16.29 -12.06 1.32
CA VAL A 43 -15.70 -11.74 2.63
C VAL A 43 -16.20 -10.36 3.08
N ASP A 44 -16.60 -10.25 4.35
CA ASP A 44 -16.94 -8.96 4.95
C ASP A 44 -15.81 -7.95 4.75
N LYS A 45 -16.14 -6.68 4.51
CA LYS A 45 -15.17 -5.66 4.09
C LYS A 45 -14.08 -5.46 5.16
N ILE A 46 -14.40 -5.51 6.45
CA ILE A 46 -13.40 -5.34 7.52
C ILE A 46 -12.45 -6.54 7.53
N ILE A 47 -13.01 -7.77 7.48
CA ILE A 47 -12.23 -9.01 7.42
C ILE A 47 -11.39 -9.06 6.14
N ALA A 48 -11.94 -8.62 5.00
CA ALA A 48 -11.26 -8.56 3.71
C ALA A 48 -10.04 -7.64 3.77
N ASN A 49 -10.17 -6.47 4.41
CA ASN A 49 -9.05 -5.55 4.58
C ASN A 49 -7.95 -6.11 5.48
N ALA A 50 -8.33 -6.72 6.61
CA ALA A 50 -7.39 -7.39 7.51
C ALA A 50 -6.67 -8.56 6.83
N THR A 51 -7.42 -9.40 6.11
CA THR A 51 -6.92 -10.55 5.36
C THR A 51 -5.98 -10.13 4.22
N ASN A 52 -6.34 -9.08 3.47
CA ASN A 52 -5.48 -8.50 2.44
C ASN A 52 -4.15 -7.98 3.02
N THR A 53 -4.21 -7.32 4.18
CA THR A 53 -3.02 -6.84 4.89
C THR A 53 -2.12 -8.01 5.28
N ALA A 54 -2.69 -9.07 5.85
CA ALA A 54 -1.97 -10.30 6.20
C ALA A 54 -1.34 -10.99 4.99
N ALA A 55 -2.07 -11.05 3.87
CA ALA A 55 -1.61 -11.70 2.65
C ALA A 55 -0.41 -10.96 2.00
N LEU A 56 -0.45 -9.63 1.95
CA LEU A 56 0.55 -8.85 1.21
C LEU A 56 1.75 -8.42 2.07
N TRP A 57 1.61 -8.40 3.39
CA TRP A 57 2.69 -7.97 4.29
C TRP A 57 3.98 -8.80 4.15
N PRO A 58 3.96 -10.15 4.08
CA PRO A 58 5.19 -10.95 3.92
C PRO A 58 6.02 -10.56 2.70
N GLY A 59 5.38 -10.17 1.59
CA GLY A 59 6.06 -9.72 0.37
C GLY A 59 6.88 -8.44 0.55
N THR A 60 6.60 -7.65 1.59
CA THR A 60 7.37 -6.44 1.88
C THR A 60 8.70 -6.73 2.57
N ILE A 61 8.87 -7.89 3.24
CA ILE A 61 10.15 -8.29 3.88
C ILE A 61 11.26 -8.37 2.84
N GLY A 62 11.02 -9.07 1.72
CA GLY A 62 11.98 -9.19 0.63
C GLY A 62 12.31 -7.83 -0.01
N SER A 63 11.33 -6.93 -0.09
CA SER A 63 11.53 -5.58 -0.61
C SER A 63 12.39 -4.72 0.33
N VAL A 64 12.15 -4.77 1.64
CA VAL A 64 13.00 -4.09 2.63
C VAL A 64 14.43 -4.62 2.57
N TRP A 65 14.60 -5.93 2.48
CA TRP A 65 15.92 -6.55 2.35
C TRP A 65 16.65 -6.13 1.08
N ALA A 66 15.94 -6.04 -0.06
CA ALA A 66 16.51 -5.61 -1.34
C ALA A 66 17.03 -4.16 -1.28
N TYR A 67 16.30 -3.26 -0.61
CA TYR A 67 16.64 -1.84 -0.49
C TYR A 67 17.52 -1.50 0.73
N ARG A 68 18.07 -2.48 1.43
CA ARG A 68 18.82 -2.25 2.68
C ARG A 68 20.05 -1.35 2.52
N GLU A 69 20.73 -1.43 1.37
CA GLU A 69 21.90 -0.60 1.09
C GLU A 69 21.50 0.85 0.81
N ASP A 70 20.37 1.06 0.12
CA ASP A 70 19.80 2.39 -0.14
C ASP A 70 19.20 3.05 1.12
N LEU A 71 18.88 2.25 2.15
CA LEU A 71 18.40 2.73 3.45
C LEU A 71 19.52 3.27 4.36
N LYS A 72 20.75 2.73 4.27
CA LYS A 72 21.85 3.09 5.17
C LYS A 72 22.09 4.61 5.25
N PRO A 73 22.13 5.37 4.14
CA PRO A 73 22.32 6.81 4.17
C PRO A 73 21.15 7.59 4.80
N LEU A 74 19.97 6.96 4.92
CA LEU A 74 18.75 7.56 5.43
C LEU A 74 18.37 7.12 6.84
N VAL A 75 19.25 6.42 7.57
CA VAL A 75 18.92 5.82 8.88
C VAL A 75 18.35 6.82 9.89
N ASN A 76 18.88 8.05 9.94
CA ASN A 76 18.38 9.10 10.83
C ASN A 76 16.96 9.52 10.49
N LEU A 77 16.65 9.64 9.20
CA LEU A 77 15.31 9.97 8.73
C LEU A 77 14.34 8.79 8.92
N LEU A 78 14.81 7.56 8.71
CA LEU A 78 14.05 6.35 9.03
C LEU A 78 13.66 6.34 10.51
N ILE A 79 14.62 6.51 11.42
CA ILE A 79 14.36 6.54 12.87
C ILE A 79 13.36 7.63 13.23
N LEU A 80 13.49 8.82 12.66
CA LEU A 80 12.55 9.93 12.86
C LEU A 80 11.12 9.56 12.48
N LEU A 81 10.94 8.85 11.36
CA LEU A 81 9.64 8.50 10.80
C LEU A 81 9.11 7.14 11.31
N LEU A 82 9.92 6.35 12.02
CA LEU A 82 9.52 5.06 12.57
C LEU A 82 8.45 5.21 13.66
N ALA A 83 8.64 6.12 14.61
CA ALA A 83 7.69 6.36 15.69
C ALA A 83 6.28 6.74 15.18
N PRO A 84 6.10 7.76 14.31
CA PRO A 84 4.78 8.07 13.76
C PRO A 84 4.22 6.94 12.89
N SER A 85 5.07 6.13 12.24
CA SER A 85 4.63 4.97 11.46
C SER A 85 4.09 3.84 12.32
N PHE A 86 4.76 3.56 13.44
CA PHE A 86 4.33 2.57 14.42
C PHE A 86 3.01 2.98 15.05
N VAL A 87 2.96 4.20 15.60
CA VAL A 87 1.77 4.76 16.27
C VAL A 87 0.62 4.86 15.29
N GLY A 88 0.85 5.42 14.10
CA GLY A 88 -0.19 5.55 13.07
C GLY A 88 -0.71 4.20 12.60
N GLY A 89 0.16 3.22 12.32
CA GLY A 89 -0.28 1.88 11.91
C GLY A 89 -1.19 1.22 12.94
N TRP A 90 -0.84 1.35 14.23
CA TRP A 90 -1.68 0.86 15.33
C TRP A 90 -3.00 1.63 15.46
N LEU A 91 -2.96 2.96 15.45
CA LEU A 91 -4.15 3.81 15.54
C LEU A 91 -5.11 3.57 14.36
N GLY A 92 -4.58 3.42 13.15
CA GLY A 92 -5.36 3.09 11.96
C GLY A 92 -6.09 1.76 12.10
N ALA A 93 -5.40 0.73 12.57
CA ALA A 93 -6.00 -0.58 12.79
C ALA A 93 -7.04 -0.56 13.91
N LEU A 94 -6.77 0.17 15.01
CA LEU A 94 -7.74 0.41 16.06
C LEU A 94 -8.98 1.11 15.50
N LEU A 95 -8.82 2.17 14.71
CA LEU A 95 -9.93 2.88 14.06
C LEU A 95 -10.75 1.93 13.17
N LEU A 96 -10.10 1.07 12.39
CA LEU A 96 -10.80 0.10 11.55
C LEU A 96 -11.67 -0.84 12.39
N THR A 97 -11.11 -1.44 13.45
CA THR A 97 -11.84 -2.39 14.31
C THR A 97 -12.96 -1.74 15.13
N ARG A 98 -12.91 -0.42 15.32
CA ARG A 98 -13.97 0.37 15.97
C ARG A 98 -14.96 0.99 14.99
N THR A 99 -14.73 0.89 13.69
CA THR A 99 -15.65 1.42 12.68
C THR A 99 -16.84 0.47 12.53
N PRO A 100 -18.09 0.95 12.64
CA PRO A 100 -19.26 0.14 12.35
C PRO A 100 -19.20 -0.45 10.92
N PRO A 101 -19.55 -1.73 10.71
CA PRO A 101 -19.49 -2.37 9.39
C PRO A 101 -20.24 -1.59 8.29
N GLU A 102 -21.36 -0.96 8.64
CA GLU A 102 -22.17 -0.16 7.72
C GLU A 102 -21.42 1.11 7.28
N LEU A 103 -20.77 1.78 8.24
CA LEU A 103 -19.96 2.96 7.97
C LEU A 103 -18.74 2.59 7.11
N PHE A 104 -18.02 1.53 7.49
CA PHE A 104 -16.90 1.03 6.70
C PHE A 104 -17.35 0.68 5.27
N GLY A 105 -18.51 0.04 5.16
CA GLY A 105 -19.11 -0.33 3.89
C GLY A 105 -19.40 0.83 2.94
N ARG A 106 -19.73 2.01 3.46
CA ARG A 106 -19.99 3.24 2.70
C ARG A 106 -18.73 4.00 2.32
N ILE A 107 -17.70 3.99 3.16
CA ILE A 107 -16.45 4.71 2.89
C ILE A 107 -15.49 3.91 1.99
N VAL A 108 -15.54 2.57 2.02
CA VAL A 108 -14.64 1.71 1.22
C VAL A 108 -14.59 2.06 -0.26
N PRO A 109 -15.71 2.29 -0.98
CA PRO A 109 -15.66 2.72 -2.38
C PRO A 109 -14.87 4.02 -2.57
N LEU A 110 -15.00 4.98 -1.64
CA LEU A 110 -14.27 6.25 -1.65
C LEU A 110 -12.78 6.04 -1.37
N LEU A 111 -12.41 5.13 -0.47
CA LEU A 111 -11.02 4.80 -0.17
C LEU A 111 -10.33 4.13 -1.36
N VAL A 112 -11.02 3.20 -2.04
CA VAL A 112 -10.51 2.57 -3.28
C VAL A 112 -10.38 3.60 -4.40
N LEU A 113 -11.37 4.49 -4.55
CA LEU A 113 -11.32 5.56 -5.53
C LEU A 113 -10.14 6.49 -5.25
N PHE A 114 -10.00 6.93 -4.01
CA PHE A 114 -8.88 7.77 -3.58
C PHE A 114 -7.55 7.12 -3.88
N ALA A 115 -7.35 5.85 -3.48
CA ALA A 115 -6.14 5.09 -3.75
C ALA A 115 -5.86 4.93 -5.27
N THR A 116 -6.92 4.79 -6.07
CA THR A 116 -6.82 4.69 -7.53
C THR A 116 -6.45 6.03 -8.17
N LEU A 117 -7.04 7.13 -7.72
CA LEU A 117 -6.75 8.48 -8.22
C LEU A 117 -5.31 8.90 -7.89
N ILE A 118 -4.83 8.65 -6.67
CA ILE A 118 -3.44 8.92 -6.33
C ILE A 118 -2.47 8.03 -7.11
N PHE A 119 -2.85 6.77 -7.38
CA PHE A 119 -2.06 5.86 -8.22
C PHE A 119 -1.99 6.34 -9.67
N ALA A 120 -3.11 6.81 -10.23
CA ALA A 120 -3.15 7.44 -11.54
C ALA A 120 -2.27 8.71 -11.59
N ALA A 121 -2.27 9.50 -10.51
CA ALA A 121 -1.52 10.74 -10.40
C ALA A 121 -0.02 10.55 -10.09
N ARG A 122 0.47 9.31 -9.86
CA ARG A 122 1.86 9.02 -9.46
C ARG A 122 2.90 9.70 -10.38
N ASP A 123 2.68 9.68 -11.68
CA ASP A 123 3.58 10.32 -12.66
C ASP A 123 3.60 11.84 -12.55
N ALA A 124 2.46 12.46 -12.26
CA ALA A 124 2.39 13.89 -12.03
C ALA A 124 3.17 14.26 -10.77
N PHE A 125 3.07 13.45 -9.71
CA PHE A 125 3.88 13.60 -8.50
C PHE A 125 5.38 13.40 -8.78
N ASN A 126 5.76 12.36 -9.51
CA ASN A 126 7.15 12.12 -9.90
C ASN A 126 7.72 13.26 -10.77
N ARG A 127 6.92 13.81 -11.69
CA ARG A 127 7.32 14.96 -12.51
C ARG A 127 7.37 16.26 -11.73
N MET A 128 6.43 16.49 -10.81
CA MET A 128 6.44 17.64 -9.93
C MET A 128 7.67 17.61 -9.03
N ALA A 129 7.98 16.44 -8.46
CA ALA A 129 9.23 16.17 -7.74
C ALA A 129 10.46 16.48 -8.61
N ALA A 130 10.46 16.04 -9.88
CA ALA A 130 11.54 16.31 -10.82
C ALA A 130 11.61 17.78 -11.30
N ARG A 131 10.54 18.58 -11.20
CA ARG A 131 10.57 20.02 -11.50
C ARG A 131 11.06 20.83 -10.32
N SER A 132 10.72 20.43 -9.10
CA SER A 132 11.35 20.98 -7.90
C SER A 132 12.84 20.64 -7.81
N VAL A 133 13.33 19.60 -8.51
CA VAL A 133 14.76 19.27 -8.70
C VAL A 133 15.53 20.37 -9.45
N GLU A 134 14.99 20.96 -10.52
CA GLU A 134 15.67 22.05 -11.25
C GLU A 134 15.68 23.35 -10.46
N ALA A 135 14.58 23.65 -9.74
CA ALA A 135 14.45 24.85 -8.94
C ALA A 135 15.32 24.83 -7.66
N ARG A 136 15.48 23.67 -7.01
CA ARG A 136 16.24 23.51 -5.75
C ARG A 136 17.72 23.16 -5.94
N ARG A 137 18.18 22.90 -7.16
CA ARG A 137 19.62 22.77 -7.48
C ARG A 137 20.44 24.02 -7.14
N ARG A 138 19.78 25.13 -6.78
CA ARG A 138 20.37 26.39 -6.32
C ARG A 138 20.36 26.59 -4.80
N ALA A 139 19.81 25.66 -4.01
CA ALA A 139 19.62 25.83 -2.57
C ALA A 139 19.97 24.57 -1.74
N ASP A 140 21.27 24.43 -1.47
CA ASP A 140 21.89 23.95 -0.23
C ASP A 140 21.85 22.47 0.23
N ASP A 141 22.91 22.10 0.96
CA ASP A 141 23.41 20.80 1.34
C ASP A 141 22.52 20.03 2.33
N GLY A 142 21.80 19.01 1.87
CA GLY A 142 21.44 17.79 2.62
C GLY A 142 20.69 17.91 3.96
N HIS A 143 20.41 19.11 4.46
CA HIS A 143 19.87 19.36 5.78
C HIS A 143 18.37 19.59 5.70
N VAL A 144 17.61 18.61 6.21
CA VAL A 144 16.16 18.74 6.39
C VAL A 144 15.90 19.83 7.43
N SER A 145 15.30 20.94 7.00
CA SER A 145 14.97 22.07 7.88
C SER A 145 14.06 21.64 9.05
N PRO A 146 14.10 22.32 10.21
CA PRO A 146 13.23 21.99 11.34
C PRO A 146 11.74 21.93 10.96
N GLY A 147 11.28 22.86 10.12
CA GLY A 147 9.91 22.86 9.60
C GLY A 147 9.59 21.65 8.71
N ALA A 148 10.52 21.22 7.86
CA ALA A 148 10.37 20.01 7.06
C ALA A 148 10.35 18.73 7.89
N ARG A 149 11.04 18.70 9.05
CA ARG A 149 10.97 17.58 10.00
C ARG A 149 9.61 17.47 10.68
N VAL A 150 9.08 18.58 11.18
CA VAL A 150 7.74 18.62 11.81
C VAL A 150 6.67 18.20 10.81
N TRP A 151 6.73 18.76 9.59
CA TRP A 151 5.86 18.34 8.49
C TRP A 151 5.97 16.84 8.21
N GLY A 152 7.19 16.32 8.08
CA GLY A 152 7.45 14.91 7.84
C GLY A 152 6.82 14.00 8.90
N ILE A 153 6.96 14.34 10.18
CA ILE A 153 6.39 13.57 11.30
C ILE A 153 4.86 13.59 11.25
N LEU A 154 4.25 14.77 11.14
CA LEU A 154 2.79 14.91 11.17
C LEU A 154 2.14 14.27 9.95
N PHE A 155 2.70 14.49 8.76
CA PHE A 155 2.20 13.89 7.54
C PHE A 155 2.42 12.37 7.56
N GLN A 156 3.55 11.89 8.07
CA GLN A 156 3.79 10.46 8.22
C GLN A 156 2.79 9.82 9.20
N LEU A 157 2.48 10.48 10.32
CA LEU A 157 1.47 9.99 11.26
C LEU A 157 0.09 9.89 10.60
N PHE A 158 -0.30 10.89 9.81
CA PHE A 158 -1.54 10.86 9.03
C PHE A 158 -1.55 9.70 8.03
N VAL A 159 -0.50 9.57 7.21
CA VAL A 159 -0.39 8.50 6.21
C VAL A 159 -0.34 7.12 6.86
N ALA A 160 0.34 6.99 7.99
CA ALA A 160 0.42 5.75 8.76
C ALA A 160 -0.92 5.39 9.40
N THR A 161 -1.69 6.38 9.89
CA THR A 161 -3.05 6.17 10.40
C THR A 161 -3.99 5.71 9.28
N TYR A 162 -3.99 6.40 8.14
CA TYR A 162 -4.71 5.95 6.95
C TYR A 162 -4.24 4.55 6.48
N GLY A 163 -2.93 4.28 6.58
CA GLY A 163 -2.34 3.02 6.16
C GLY A 163 -2.67 1.85 7.07
N GLY A 164 -2.72 2.06 8.39
CA GLY A 164 -3.23 1.06 9.32
C GLY A 164 -4.73 0.82 9.15
N TYR A 165 -5.48 1.83 8.70
CA TYR A 165 -6.92 1.73 8.46
C TYR A 165 -7.27 0.95 7.19
N PHE A 166 -6.63 1.26 6.07
CA PHE A 166 -6.96 0.69 4.74
C PHE A 166 -5.74 0.23 3.92
N GLY A 167 -4.57 0.83 4.11
CA GLY A 167 -3.31 0.39 3.51
C GLY A 167 -3.12 0.67 2.01
N ALA A 168 -4.19 0.75 1.20
CA ALA A 168 -4.06 0.96 -0.23
C ALA A 168 -3.52 2.37 -0.58
N GLY A 169 -2.51 2.44 -1.45
CA GLY A 169 -1.99 3.71 -1.96
C GLY A 169 -1.10 4.51 -0.99
N ILE A 170 -0.86 4.01 0.23
CA ILE A 170 0.00 4.68 1.24
C ILE A 170 1.42 4.94 0.71
N GLY A 171 1.89 4.06 -0.17
CA GLY A 171 3.20 4.18 -0.80
C GLY A 171 3.35 5.46 -1.61
N ILE A 172 2.31 5.84 -2.33
CA ILE A 172 2.33 7.04 -3.18
C ILE A 172 2.23 8.30 -2.31
N LEU A 173 1.42 8.26 -1.24
CA LEU A 173 1.35 9.34 -0.27
C LEU A 173 2.70 9.58 0.41
N MET A 174 3.41 8.51 0.82
CA MET A 174 4.75 8.61 1.37
C MET A 174 5.75 9.18 0.37
N LEU A 175 5.75 8.70 -0.88
CA LEU A 175 6.65 9.23 -1.92
C LEU A 175 6.38 10.72 -2.18
N ALA A 176 5.12 11.15 -2.21
CA ALA A 176 4.76 12.56 -2.35
C ALA A 176 5.27 13.38 -1.15
N SER A 177 5.11 12.89 0.08
CA SER A 177 5.64 13.54 1.29
C SER A 177 7.16 13.68 1.27
N LEU A 178 7.86 12.58 0.97
CA LEU A 178 9.33 12.55 0.94
C LEU A 178 9.88 13.50 -0.12
N SER A 179 9.19 13.62 -1.26
CA SER A 179 9.52 14.62 -2.27
C SER A 179 9.35 16.05 -1.75
N LEU A 180 8.28 16.34 -1.01
CA LEU A 180 8.06 17.66 -0.39
C LEU A 180 9.09 17.96 0.70
N MET A 181 9.58 16.94 1.41
CA MET A 181 10.70 17.05 2.36
C MET A 181 12.04 17.30 1.67
N GLY A 182 12.09 17.23 0.34
CA GLY A 182 13.28 17.51 -0.46
C GLY A 182 14.15 16.30 -0.79
N LEU A 183 13.68 15.07 -0.56
CA LEU A 183 14.40 13.88 -1.04
C LEU A 183 14.28 13.81 -2.56
N GLN A 184 15.42 13.53 -3.21
CA GLN A 184 15.56 13.63 -4.67
C GLN A 184 15.83 12.27 -5.33
N ASP A 185 16.40 11.33 -4.59
CA ASP A 185 16.75 10.01 -5.11
C ASP A 185 15.56 9.04 -4.98
N ILE A 186 15.01 8.66 -6.13
CA ILE A 186 13.85 7.76 -6.23
C ILE A 186 14.13 6.39 -5.59
N HIS A 187 15.36 5.86 -5.69
CA HIS A 187 15.70 4.57 -5.08
C HIS A 187 15.69 4.69 -3.56
N ARG A 188 16.32 5.74 -3.02
CA ARG A 188 16.33 6.01 -1.57
C ARG A 188 14.93 6.31 -1.02
N MET A 189 14.11 7.05 -1.77
CA MET A 189 12.71 7.30 -1.40
C MET A 189 11.89 6.00 -1.39
N ASN A 190 12.06 5.14 -2.39
CA ASN A 190 11.40 3.82 -2.42
C ASN A 190 11.88 2.93 -1.28
N ALA A 191 13.18 2.99 -0.95
CA ALA A 191 13.78 2.28 0.17
C ALA A 191 13.11 2.68 1.50
N LEU A 192 13.06 3.98 1.78
CA LEU A 192 12.43 4.54 2.98
C LEU A 192 10.92 4.23 3.04
N LYS A 193 10.19 4.50 1.95
CA LYS A 193 8.77 4.17 1.83
C LYS A 193 8.49 2.69 2.08
N THR A 194 9.34 1.79 1.58
CA THR A 194 9.16 0.34 1.75
C THR A 194 9.38 -0.09 3.19
N ALA A 195 10.42 0.43 3.86
CA ALA A 195 10.66 0.17 5.28
C ALA A 195 9.52 0.69 6.17
N LEU A 196 9.06 1.92 5.92
CA LEU A 196 7.95 2.50 6.68
C LEU A 196 6.63 1.76 6.41
N ALA A 197 6.34 1.38 5.16
CA ALA A 197 5.17 0.56 4.83
C ALA A 197 5.18 -0.81 5.51
N PHE A 198 6.36 -1.44 5.63
CA PHE A 198 6.52 -2.70 6.36
C PHE A 198 6.13 -2.54 7.83
N VAL A 199 6.56 -1.46 8.48
CA VAL A 199 6.21 -1.17 9.88
C VAL A 199 4.72 -0.84 10.03
N ILE A 200 4.17 0.05 9.19
CA ILE A 200 2.75 0.45 9.25
C ILE A 200 1.84 -0.77 9.12
N ASN A 201 2.04 -1.56 8.07
CA ASN A 201 1.21 -2.74 7.82
C ASN A 201 1.51 -3.86 8.83
N GLY A 202 2.74 -3.94 9.37
CA GLY A 202 3.08 -4.90 10.41
C GLY A 202 2.36 -4.62 11.71
N MET A 203 2.28 -3.34 12.12
CA MET A 203 1.49 -2.94 13.30
C MET A 203 0.00 -3.16 13.09
N ALA A 204 -0.50 -2.88 11.88
CA ALA A 204 -1.89 -3.13 11.55
C ALA A 204 -2.22 -4.63 11.58
N LEU A 205 -1.37 -5.46 10.94
CA LEU A 205 -1.49 -6.91 10.95
C LEU A 205 -1.44 -7.47 12.36
N ALA A 206 -0.50 -7.02 13.20
CA ALA A 206 -0.42 -7.44 14.59
C ALA A 206 -1.73 -7.15 15.33
N PHE A 207 -2.28 -5.95 15.18
CA PHE A 207 -3.56 -5.58 15.79
C PHE A 207 -4.73 -6.43 15.26
N PHE A 208 -4.81 -6.64 13.95
CA PHE A 208 -5.86 -7.47 13.32
C PHE A 208 -5.78 -8.93 13.74
N ALA A 209 -4.57 -9.48 13.84
CA ALA A 209 -4.33 -10.83 14.33
C ALA A 209 -4.76 -10.97 15.80
N LEU A 210 -4.38 -10.02 16.66
CA LEU A 210 -4.82 -9.98 18.06
C LEU A 210 -6.33 -9.81 18.20
N SER A 211 -6.97 -9.11 17.27
CA SER A 211 -8.42 -8.90 17.24
C SER A 211 -9.20 -10.09 16.67
N GLY A 212 -8.51 -11.12 16.13
CA GLY A 212 -9.14 -12.32 15.59
C GLY A 212 -9.91 -12.10 14.27
N ILE A 213 -9.69 -10.99 13.57
CA ILE A 213 -10.45 -10.63 12.34
C ILE A 213 -9.75 -11.02 11.03
N VAL A 214 -8.59 -11.68 11.11
CA VAL A 214 -7.84 -12.16 9.94
C VAL A 214 -8.36 -13.54 9.54
N ASN A 215 -8.79 -13.69 8.28
CA ASN A 215 -9.08 -15.01 7.72
C ASN A 215 -7.76 -15.67 7.28
N TRP A 216 -7.14 -16.45 8.19
CA TRP A 216 -5.84 -17.07 7.94
C TRP A 216 -5.78 -18.00 6.72
N PRO A 217 -6.77 -18.89 6.47
CA PRO A 217 -6.76 -19.71 5.26
C PRO A 217 -6.67 -18.89 3.97
N LEU A 218 -7.48 -17.84 3.86
CA LEU A 218 -7.45 -16.94 2.69
C LEU A 218 -6.16 -16.10 2.66
N ALA A 219 -5.70 -15.61 3.81
CA ALA A 219 -4.46 -14.84 3.92
C ALA A 219 -3.23 -15.64 3.47
N ILE A 220 -3.15 -16.93 3.84
CA ILE A 220 -2.05 -17.81 3.43
C ILE A 220 -2.13 -18.09 1.92
N LEU A 221 -3.31 -18.46 1.41
CA LEU A 221 -3.50 -18.72 -0.01
C LEU A 221 -3.11 -17.51 -0.87
N MET A 222 -3.63 -16.34 -0.50
CA MET A 222 -3.31 -15.09 -1.18
C MET A 222 -1.87 -14.67 -0.94
N GLY A 223 -1.30 -14.96 0.23
CA GLY A 223 0.10 -14.69 0.54
C GLY A 223 1.05 -15.47 -0.36
N VAL A 224 0.79 -16.76 -0.58
CA VAL A 224 1.56 -17.57 -1.55
C VAL A 224 1.41 -16.99 -2.96
N GLY A 225 0.19 -16.68 -3.39
CA GLY A 225 -0.06 -16.04 -4.69
C GLY A 225 0.72 -14.73 -4.83
N GLY A 226 0.62 -13.84 -3.84
CA GLY A 226 1.27 -12.54 -3.82
C GLY A 226 2.80 -12.61 -3.76
N LEU A 227 3.37 -13.57 -3.05
CA LEU A 227 4.82 -13.81 -3.05
C LEU A 227 5.32 -14.26 -4.42
N LEU A 228 4.65 -15.24 -5.02
CA LEU A 228 4.98 -15.71 -6.37
C LEU A 228 4.82 -14.61 -7.41
N GLY A 229 3.70 -13.88 -7.33
CA GLY A 229 3.42 -12.73 -8.18
C GLY A 229 4.45 -11.62 -8.01
N GLY A 230 4.87 -11.32 -6.79
CA GLY A 230 5.93 -10.34 -6.51
C GLY A 230 7.29 -10.77 -7.08
N TYR A 231 7.66 -12.05 -6.93
CA TYR A 231 8.90 -12.60 -7.48
C TYR A 231 8.93 -12.52 -9.01
N PHE A 232 7.92 -13.08 -9.68
CA PHE A 232 7.82 -13.06 -11.14
C PHE A 232 7.59 -11.65 -11.67
N GLY A 233 6.79 -10.85 -10.97
CA GLY A 233 6.57 -9.44 -11.25
C GLY A 233 7.89 -8.68 -11.25
N ALA A 234 8.70 -8.77 -10.21
CA ALA A 234 10.01 -8.10 -10.17
C ALA A 234 10.96 -8.59 -11.27
N HIS A 235 10.96 -9.88 -11.58
CA HIS A 235 11.84 -10.47 -12.59
C HIS A 235 11.45 -10.07 -14.02
N TYR A 236 10.15 -10.10 -14.34
CA TYR A 236 9.64 -9.83 -15.68
C TYR A 236 9.19 -8.39 -15.91
N ALA A 237 9.04 -7.56 -14.87
CA ALA A 237 8.60 -6.17 -14.97
C ALA A 237 9.46 -5.30 -15.86
N LYS A 238 10.74 -5.65 -16.06
CA LYS A 238 11.62 -4.95 -17.00
C LYS A 238 11.12 -5.03 -18.46
N ARG A 239 10.23 -5.98 -18.77
CA ARG A 239 9.64 -6.19 -20.11
C ARG A 239 8.25 -5.60 -20.26
N VAL A 240 7.60 -5.17 -19.17
CA VAL A 240 6.24 -4.65 -19.20
C VAL A 240 6.27 -3.13 -19.25
N ASN A 241 5.53 -2.55 -20.18
CA ASN A 241 5.37 -1.11 -20.28
C ASN A 241 4.69 -0.56 -19.02
N GLN A 242 5.38 0.32 -18.32
CA GLN A 242 4.90 0.95 -17.08
C GLN A 242 3.59 1.73 -17.28
N ARG A 243 3.39 2.31 -18.47
CA ARG A 243 2.16 3.03 -18.82
C ARG A 243 0.97 2.07 -18.90
N ASP A 244 1.16 0.90 -19.48
CA ASP A 244 0.10 -0.09 -19.69
C ASP A 244 -0.27 -0.77 -18.37
N LEU A 245 0.74 -1.15 -17.57
CA LEU A 245 0.52 -1.66 -16.21
C LEU A 245 -0.27 -0.64 -15.37
N ARG A 246 0.09 0.65 -15.46
CA ARG A 246 -0.64 1.70 -14.75
C ARG A 246 -2.08 1.80 -15.25
N GLY A 247 -2.28 1.86 -16.56
CA GLY A 247 -3.61 1.92 -17.17
C GLY A 247 -4.49 0.77 -16.68
N PHE A 248 -3.95 -0.45 -16.68
CA PHE A 248 -4.61 -1.63 -16.14
C PHE A 248 -5.03 -1.47 -14.67
N VAL A 249 -4.11 -1.07 -13.80
CA VAL A 249 -4.42 -0.88 -12.36
C VAL A 249 -5.49 0.19 -12.16
N VAL A 250 -5.42 1.29 -12.91
CA VAL A 250 -6.42 2.36 -12.81
C VAL A 250 -7.79 1.89 -13.28
N VAL A 251 -7.87 1.20 -14.41
CA VAL A 251 -9.13 0.63 -14.91
C VAL A 251 -9.72 -0.37 -13.92
N MET A 252 -8.91 -1.30 -13.41
CA MET A 252 -9.35 -2.26 -12.41
C MET A 252 -9.79 -1.59 -11.11
N GLY A 253 -9.08 -0.55 -10.66
CA GLY A 253 -9.45 0.24 -9.50
C GLY A 253 -10.78 0.95 -9.68
N LEU A 254 -11.04 1.55 -10.86
CA LEU A 254 -12.31 2.19 -11.18
C LEU A 254 -13.46 1.17 -11.28
N ILE A 255 -13.23 0.00 -11.88
CA ILE A 255 -14.21 -1.10 -11.91
C ILE A 255 -14.54 -1.56 -10.49
N ALA A 256 -13.52 -1.77 -9.66
CA ALA A 256 -13.69 -2.14 -8.26
C ALA A 256 -14.47 -1.07 -7.49
N THR A 257 -14.14 0.21 -7.66
CA THR A 257 -14.89 1.33 -7.07
C THR A 257 -16.36 1.28 -7.49
N ALA A 258 -16.66 1.16 -8.78
CA ALA A 258 -18.02 1.11 -9.28
C ALA A 258 -18.80 -0.08 -8.69
N TYR A 259 -18.18 -1.26 -8.65
CA TYR A 259 -18.76 -2.45 -8.02
C TYR A 259 -19.01 -2.26 -6.52
N LEU A 260 -18.08 -1.64 -5.80
CA LEU A 260 -18.22 -1.40 -4.37
C LEU A 260 -19.32 -0.39 -4.09
N PHE A 261 -19.52 0.61 -4.95
CA PHE A 261 -20.63 1.56 -4.84
C PHE A 261 -21.99 0.86 -4.97
N THR A 262 -22.17 -0.02 -5.96
CA THR A 262 -23.44 -0.76 -6.14
C THR A 262 -23.74 -1.75 -5.01
N ARG A 263 -22.74 -2.12 -4.20
CA ARG A 263 -22.86 -2.99 -3.02
C ARG A 263 -22.83 -2.22 -1.69
N SER A 264 -22.83 -0.89 -1.73
CA SER A 264 -22.78 -0.03 -0.53
C SER A 264 -24.09 0.74 -0.27
N LEU A 265 -24.95 0.79 -1.28
CA LEU A 265 -26.33 1.28 -1.25
C LEU A 265 -27.28 0.11 -0.97
#